data_AF-A0AAW7YXX3-F1
#
_entry.id   AF-A0AAW7YXX3-F1
#
_cell.length_a   1.000
_cell.length_b   1.000
_cell.length_c   1.000
_cell.angle_alpha   90.00
_cell.angle_beta   90.00
_cell.angle_gamma   90.00
#
_symmetry.space_group_name_H-M   'P 1'
#
loop_
_entity.id
_entity.type
_entity.pdbx_description
1 polymer ?
#
loop_
_entity_poly.entity_id
_entity_poly.type
_entity_poly.pdbx_seq_one_letter_code
_entity_poly.pdbx_strand_id
1 'polypeptide(L)' 'MDPDEFFLFPFCDTRPLRALTDWLDASSIRSFSAMLLDMYPKGPVNRHPYLPGSNPMDIACWFDSGNYSISRN' A
#
# COMPACT_ATOMS: atom_id res chain seq x y z
N MET A 1 -0.14 15.82 -0.64
CA MET A 1 -0.09 14.67 0.27
C MET A 1 -1.27 13.85 -0.15
N ASP A 2 -1.03 12.85 -0.97
CA ASP A 2 -2.08 11.98 -1.47
C ASP A 2 -2.62 11.20 -0.26
N PRO A 3 -3.90 11.37 0.13
CA PRO A 3 -4.34 11.07 1.50
C PRO A 3 -4.48 9.58 1.84
N ASP A 4 -4.01 8.68 0.98
CA ASP A 4 -4.43 7.28 0.94
C ASP A 4 -3.30 6.28 0.61
N GLU A 5 -2.03 6.69 0.72
CA GLU A 5 -0.91 5.77 0.56
C GLU A 5 -0.75 4.83 1.76
N PHE A 6 -1.12 3.56 1.58
CA PHE A 6 -0.93 2.50 2.57
C PHE A 6 0.35 1.72 2.30
N PHE A 7 1.24 1.68 3.30
CA PHE A 7 2.44 0.83 3.24
C PHE A 7 2.16 -0.53 3.89
N LEU A 8 1.92 -1.55 3.05
CA LEU A 8 1.74 -2.93 3.49
C LEU A 8 3.08 -3.67 3.51
N PHE A 9 3.37 -4.32 4.63
CA PHE A 9 4.57 -5.12 4.83
C PHE A 9 4.25 -6.39 5.64
N PRO A 10 5.12 -7.42 5.63
CA PRO A 10 4.86 -8.67 6.34
C PRO A 10 4.54 -8.45 7.82
N PHE A 11 3.42 -9.02 8.27
CA PHE A 11 2.95 -8.95 9.67
C PHE A 11 2.65 -7.53 10.18
N CYS A 12 2.35 -6.56 9.30
CA CYS A 12 2.04 -5.17 9.69
C CYS A 12 0.79 -5.03 10.59
N ASP A 13 -0.07 -6.04 10.64
CA ASP A 13 -1.24 -6.15 11.52
C ASP A 13 -0.87 -6.42 12.98
N THR A 14 0.28 -7.07 13.20
CA THR A 14 0.72 -7.57 14.51
C THR A 14 2.08 -7.03 14.93
N ARG A 15 2.85 -6.43 14.02
CA ARG A 15 4.19 -5.92 14.26
C ARG A 15 4.31 -4.45 13.85
N PRO A 16 4.92 -3.60 14.69
CA PRO A 16 5.15 -2.21 14.34
C PRO A 16 6.19 -2.09 13.22
N LEU A 17 6.18 -0.97 12.51
CA LEU A 17 7.17 -0.65 11.46
C LEU A 17 8.62 -0.79 11.94
N ARG A 18 8.87 -0.50 13.22
CA ARG A 18 10.20 -0.69 13.85
C ARG A 18 10.68 -2.15 13.77
N ALA A 19 9.78 -3.13 13.91
CA ALA A 19 10.16 -4.53 13.81
C ALA A 19 10.61 -4.90 12.38
N LEU A 20 10.05 -4.25 11.35
CA LEU A 20 10.53 -4.38 9.98
C LEU A 20 11.93 -3.77 9.84
N THR A 21 12.14 -2.54 10.33
CA THR A 21 13.44 -1.86 10.21
C THR A 21 14.54 -2.59 10.97
N ASP A 22 14.25 -3.08 12.17
CA ASP A 22 15.20 -3.86 12.98
C ASP A 22 15.58 -5.17 12.27
N TRP A 23 14.63 -5.81 11.59
CA TRP A 23 14.90 -7.00 10.79
C TRP A 23 15.74 -6.70 9.54
N LEU A 24 15.48 -5.58 8.86
CA LEU A 24 16.28 -5.13 7.72
C LEU A 24 17.73 -4.86 8.15
N ASP A 25 17.91 -4.14 9.26
CA ASP A 25 19.22 -3.83 9.84
C ASP A 25 19.98 -5.10 10.24
N ALA A 26 19.33 -6.02 10.97
CA ALA A 26 19.91 -7.29 11.37
C ALA A 26 20.29 -8.17 10.17
N SER A 27 19.55 -8.06 9.06
CA SER A 27 19.81 -8.77 7.81
C SER A 27 20.81 -8.04 6.89
N SER A 28 21.33 -6.88 7.31
CA SER A 28 22.17 -5.99 6.49
C SER A 28 21.53 -5.59 5.15
N ILE A 29 20.19 -5.54 5.10
CA ILE A 29 19.42 -5.13 3.92
C ILE A 29 19.13 -3.63 4.04
N ARG A 30 19.72 -2.84 3.14
CA ARG A 30 19.60 -1.37 3.17
C ARG A 30 18.34 -0.82 2.52
N SER A 31 17.60 -1.65 1.77
CA SER A 31 16.43 -1.23 1.01
C SER A 31 15.39 -2.33 0.97
N PHE A 32 14.13 -1.96 1.20
CA PHE A 32 12.98 -2.84 1.06
C PHE A 32 12.24 -2.49 -0.22
N SER A 33 12.31 -3.39 -1.21
CA SER A 33 11.54 -3.22 -2.45
C SER A 33 10.07 -3.48 -2.19
N ALA A 34 9.23 -2.51 -2.50
CA ALA A 34 7.78 -2.63 -2.43
C ALA A 34 7.16 -2.20 -3.76
N MET A 35 6.02 -2.80 -4.09
CA MET A 35 5.23 -2.40 -5.25
C MET A 35 4.35 -1.22 -4.85
N LEU A 36 4.40 -0.14 -5.63
CA LEU A 36 3.45 0.96 -5.50
C LEU A 36 2.27 0.69 -6.43
N LEU A 37 1.07 0.69 -5.85
CA LEU A 37 -0.17 0.40 -6.56
C LEU A 37 -1.01 1.67 -6.65
N ASP A 38 -1.28 2.14 -7.86
CA ASP A 38 -2.19 3.26 -8.09
C ASP A 38 -3.63 2.77 -7.98
N MET A 39 -4.30 3.16 -6.89
CA MET A 39 -5.68 2.80 -6.61
C MET A 39 -6.65 3.91 -7.04
N TYR A 40 -7.81 3.54 -7.56
CA TYR A 40 -8.82 4.48 -8.03
C TYR A 40 -10.24 3.99 -7.76
N PRO A 41 -11.23 4.90 -7.67
CA PRO A 41 -12.60 4.52 -7.39
C PRO A 41 -13.31 3.90 -8.58
N LYS A 42 -14.41 3.20 -8.30
CA LYS A 42 -15.29 2.70 -9.35
C LYS A 42 -16.02 3.87 -10.03
N GLY A 43 -15.69 4.13 -11.29
CA GLY A 43 -16.32 5.20 -12.08
C GLY A 43 -15.61 6.55 -11.92
N PRO A 44 -16.29 7.67 -12.20
CA PRO A 44 -15.65 8.99 -12.18
C PRO A 44 -15.08 9.37 -10.81
N VAL A 45 -13.86 9.92 -10.79
CA VAL A 45 -13.14 10.32 -9.58
C VAL A 45 -13.92 11.33 -8.72
N ASN A 46 -14.78 12.14 -9.33
CA ASN A 46 -15.61 13.13 -8.64
C ASN A 46 -16.89 12.56 -7.98
N ARG A 47 -17.19 11.27 -8.14
CA ARG A 47 -18.45 10.67 -7.70
C ARG A 47 -18.48 10.37 -6.19
N HIS A 48 -17.32 10.10 -5.60
CA HIS A 48 -17.17 9.72 -4.20
C HIS A 48 -16.10 10.58 -3.53
N PRO A 49 -16.45 11.76 -2.99
CA PRO A 49 -15.50 12.56 -2.24
C PRO A 49 -15.06 11.80 -0.98
N TYR A 50 -13.75 11.82 -0.72
CA TYR A 50 -13.20 11.28 0.51
C TYR A 50 -13.70 12.09 1.72
N LEU A 51 -14.21 11.38 2.73
CA LEU A 51 -14.54 11.97 4.03
C LEU A 51 -13.38 11.70 4.99
N PRO A 52 -12.81 12.72 5.64
CA PRO A 52 -11.72 12.54 6.59
C PRO A 52 -12.06 11.50 7.67
N GLY A 53 -11.16 10.53 7.87
CA GLY A 53 -11.33 9.45 8.85
C GLY A 53 -12.06 8.22 8.30
N SER A 54 -12.65 8.29 7.11
CA SER A 54 -13.12 7.10 6.40
C SER A 54 -11.94 6.28 5.87
N ASN A 55 -12.14 4.98 5.66
CA ASN A 55 -11.14 4.13 5.03
C ASN A 55 -11.08 4.44 3.51
N PRO A 56 -9.96 4.93 2.97
CA PRO A 56 -9.82 5.20 1.54
C PRO A 56 -10.03 3.96 0.67
N MET A 57 -9.76 2.76 1.19
CA MET A 57 -9.98 1.49 0.48
C MET A 57 -11.47 1.23 0.16
N ASP A 58 -12.40 1.86 0.89
CA ASP A 58 -13.83 1.77 0.60
C ASP A 58 -14.21 2.54 -0.68
N ILE A 59 -13.42 3.56 -1.04
CA ILE A 59 -13.63 4.43 -2.20
C ILE A 59 -12.74 3.97 -3.35
N ALA A 60 -11.43 3.88 -3.14
CA ALA A 60 -10.41 3.52 -4.12
C ALA A 60 -10.15 2.01 -4.13
N CYS A 61 -11.15 1.22 -4.52
CA CYS A 61 -11.07 -0.26 -4.48
C CYS A 61 -10.61 -0.92 -5.79
N TRP A 62 -10.25 -0.15 -6.82
CA TRP A 62 -9.81 -0.68 -8.12
C TRP A 62 -8.34 -0.34 -8.37
N PHE A 63 -7.66 -1.22 -9.11
CA PHE A 63 -6.33 -1.01 -9.64
C PHE A 63 -6.22 -1.67 -11.02
N ASP A 64 -5.22 -1.29 -11.82
CA ASP A 64 -4.96 -1.93 -13.11
C ASP A 64 -4.04 -3.15 -12.92
N SER A 65 -4.57 -4.36 -13.07
CA SER A 65 -3.78 -5.60 -12.94
C SER A 65 -2.88 -5.88 -14.13
N GLY A 66 -3.05 -5.21 -15.27
CA GLY A 66 -2.30 -5.47 -16.51
C GLY A 66 -0.85 -4.97 -16.46
N ASN A 67 -0.58 -3.95 -15.65
CA ASN A 67 0.74 -3.31 -15.56
C ASN A 67 1.65 -3.92 -14.49
N TYR A 68 1.15 -4.88 -13.71
CA TYR A 68 1.91 -5.51 -12.63
C TYR A 68 1.97 -7.02 -12.83
N SER A 69 3.18 -7.57 -12.88
CA SER A 69 3.39 -9.03 -12.91
C SER A 69 4.08 -9.47 -11.63
N ILE A 70 3.67 -10.62 -11.11
CA ILE A 70 4.33 -11.27 -9.97
C ILE A 70 5.04 -12.52 -10.47
N SER A 71 6.31 -12.66 -10.12
CA SER A 71 7.09 -13.89 -10.31
C SER A 71 7.67 -14.29 -8.96
N ARG A 72 7.46 -15.54 -8.56
CA ARG A 72 8.19 -16.13 -7.43
C ARG A 72 9.47 -16.76 -7.96
N ASN A 73 10.59 -16.38 -7.37
CA ASN A 73 11.86 -17.11 -7.53
C ASN A 73 11.79 -18.46 -6.84
#